data_AF-A0A6J4QYV7-F1
#
_entry.id   AF-A0A6J4QYV7-F1
#
_cell.length_a   1.000
_cell.length_b   1.000
_cell.length_c   1.000
_cell.angle_alpha   90.00
_cell.angle_beta   90.00
_cell.angle_gamma   90.00
#
_symmetry.space_group_name_H-M   'P 1'
#
loop_
_entity.id
_entity.type
_entity.pdbx_description
1 polymer ?
#
loop_
_entity_poly.entity_id
_entity_poly.type
_entity_poly.pdbx_seq_one_letter_code
_entity_poly.pdbx_strand_id
1 'polypeptide(L)' 'LGSDAEMLFSRAIDRMGLSGRAHDRVLRVARTIADLAGEEYIAVEHVAEALNYRRAAAVDR' A
#
# COMPACT_ATOMS: atom_id res chain seq x y z
N LEU A 1 -9.74 5.05 -2.48
CA LEU A 1 -9.03 4.04 -3.29
C LEU A 1 -9.85 3.84 -4.55
N GLY A 2 -9.20 3.59 -5.70
CA GLY A 2 -9.92 2.96 -6.81
C GLY A 2 -10.36 1.54 -6.42
N SER A 3 -11.41 1.00 -7.05
CA SER A 3 -11.96 -0.35 -6.75
C SER A 3 -10.87 -1.43 -6.80
N ASP A 4 -9.99 -1.34 -7.79
CA ASP A 4 -8.96 -2.34 -8.03
C ASP A 4 -7.81 -2.22 -7.02
N ALA A 5 -7.52 -0.99 -6.59
CA ALA A 5 -6.53 -0.71 -5.54
C ALA A 5 -7.00 -1.26 -4.19
N GLU A 6 -8.30 -1.14 -3.89
CA GLU A 6 -8.92 -1.73 -2.70
C GLU A 6 -8.86 -3.26 -2.73
N MET A 7 -9.15 -3.88 -3.88
CA MET A 7 -9.05 -5.33 -4.03
C MET A 7 -7.62 -5.86 -3.85
N LEU A 8 -6.63 -5.20 -4.47
CA LEU A 8 -5.22 -5.55 -4.28
C LEU A 8 -4.82 -5.42 -2.81
N PHE A 9 -5.21 -4.31 -2.19
CA PHE A 9 -4.83 -4.01 -0.82
C PHE A 9 -5.41 -5.02 0.16
N SER A 10 -6.71 -5.32 0.06
CA SER A 10 -7.39 -6.33 0.89
C SER A 10 -6.71 -7.70 0.80
N ARG A 11 -6.44 -8.19 -0.41
CA ARG A 11 -5.72 -9.45 -0.63
C ARG A 11 -4.30 -9.44 -0.02
N ALA A 12 -3.63 -8.30 -0.04
CA ALA A 12 -2.31 -8.14 0.55
C ALA A 12 -2.37 -8.14 2.10
N ILE A 13 -3.41 -7.54 2.70
CA ILE A 13 -3.65 -7.62 4.15
C ILE A 13 -3.80 -9.08 4.58
N ASP A 14 -4.68 -9.82 3.91
CA ASP A 14 -4.98 -11.22 4.25
C ASP A 14 -3.74 -12.11 4.09
N ARG A 15 -3.01 -11.97 2.97
CA ARG A 15 -1.84 -12.79 2.68
C ARG A 15 -0.64 -12.49 3.59
N MET A 16 -0.48 -11.24 4.01
CA MET A 16 0.72 -10.79 4.74
C MET A 16 0.48 -10.68 6.25
N GLY A 17 -0.72 -10.98 6.74
CA GLY A 17 -1.04 -11.00 8.17
C GLY A 17 -0.81 -9.65 8.84
N LEU A 18 -1.19 -8.56 8.17
CA LEU A 18 -0.83 -7.22 8.62
C LEU A 18 -1.68 -6.77 9.80
N SER A 19 -1.01 -6.27 10.84
CA SER A 19 -1.70 -5.55 11.90
C SER A 19 -2.37 -4.27 11.36
N GLY A 20 -3.39 -3.77 12.05
CA GLY A 20 -4.03 -2.49 11.70
C GLY A 20 -3.05 -1.33 11.52
N ARG A 21 -2.00 -1.26 12.37
CA ARG A 21 -0.94 -0.25 12.22
C ARG A 21 -0.11 -0.43 10.94
N ALA A 22 0.14 -1.67 10.53
CA ALA A 22 0.87 -1.96 9.30
C ALA A 22 0.00 -1.66 8.05
N HIS A 23 -1.31 -1.89 8.14
CA HIS A 23 -2.30 -1.44 7.16
C HIS A 23 -2.25 0.09 6.99
N ASP A 24 -2.38 0.85 8.08
CA ASP A 24 -2.41 2.32 8.04
C ASP A 24 -1.13 2.92 7.48
N ARG A 25 0.01 2.26 7.76
CA ARG A 25 1.29 2.67 7.19
C ARG A 25 1.32 2.50 5.68
N VAL A 26 0.80 1.39 5.14
CA VAL A 26 0.74 1.19 3.68
C VAL A 26 -0.13 2.24 3.04
N LEU A 27 -1.32 2.53 3.58
CA LEU A 27 -2.20 3.54 3.00
C LEU A 27 -1.58 4.93 3.00
N ARG A 28 -0.84 5.31 4.06
CA ARG A 28 -0.11 6.58 4.09
C ARG A 28 0.98 6.64 3.02
N VAL A 29 1.78 5.59 2.87
CA VAL A 29 2.81 5.55 1.83
C VAL A 29 2.18 5.57 0.43
N ALA A 30 1.11 4.81 0.21
CA ALA A 30 0.38 4.81 -1.06
C ALA A 30 -0.22 6.19 -1.38
N ARG A 31 -0.73 6.92 -0.37
CA ARG A 31 -1.17 8.31 -0.54
C ARG A 31 -0.03 9.22 -0.94
N THR A 32 1.13 9.13 -0.26
CA THR A 32 2.32 9.92 -0.62
C THR A 32 2.77 9.65 -2.06
N ILE A 33 2.76 8.40 -2.50
CA ILE A 33 3.11 8.06 -3.89
C ILE A 33 2.12 8.68 -4.87
N ALA A 34 0.81 8.58 -4.59
CA ALA A 34 -0.22 9.21 -5.41
C ALA A 34 -0.07 10.74 -5.46
N ASP A 35 0.22 11.38 -4.32
CA ASP A 35 0.48 12.82 -4.25
C ASP A 35 1.69 13.23 -5.11
N LEU A 36 2.77 12.43 -5.09
CA LEU A 36 3.95 12.67 -5.91
C LEU A 36 3.69 12.46 -7.40
N ALA A 37 2.76 11.58 -7.76
CA ALA A 37 2.30 11.36 -9.12
C ALA A 37 1.30 12.43 -9.61
N GLY A 38 0.79 13.30 -8.71
CA GLY A 38 -0.24 14.28 -9.03
C GLY A 38 -1.64 13.66 -9.16
N GLU A 39 -1.85 12.47 -8.60
CA GLU A 39 -3.09 11.70 -8.73
C GLU A 39 -4.04 11.96 -7.56
N GLU A 40 -5.30 12.27 -7.87
CA GLU A 40 -6.33 12.49 -6.85
C GLU A 40 -6.67 11.20 -6.09
N TYR A 41 -6.60 10.06 -6.78
CA TYR A 41 -6.96 8.76 -6.22
C TYR A 41 -5.74 7.85 -6.06
N ILE A 42 -5.76 7.05 -5.00
CA ILE A 42 -4.81 5.94 -4.84
C ILE A 42 -5.23 4.82 -5.80
N ALA A 43 -4.41 4.63 -6.84
CA ALA A 43 -4.51 3.56 -7.82
C ALA A 43 -3.70 2.31 -7.42
N VAL A 44 -3.78 1.26 -8.23
CA VAL A 44 -3.22 -0.07 -7.95
C VAL A 44 -1.69 -0.02 -7.81
N GLU A 45 -1.04 0.74 -8.68
CA GLU A 45 0.39 0.99 -8.74
C GLU A 45 0.92 1.61 -7.43
N HIS A 46 0.21 2.58 -6.88
CA HIS A 46 0.59 3.24 -5.62
C HIS A 46 0.53 2.27 -4.43
N VAL A 47 -0.49 1.40 -4.40
CA VAL A 47 -0.62 0.35 -3.39
C VAL A 47 0.48 -0.70 -3.54
N ALA A 48 0.74 -1.15 -4.77
CA ALA A 48 1.76 -2.15 -5.06
C ALA A 48 3.15 -1.66 -4.63
N GLU A 49 3.49 -0.41 -4.95
CA GLU A 49 4.76 0.19 -4.57
C GLU A 49 4.87 0.37 -3.03
N ALA A 50 3.81 0.85 -2.37
CA ALA A 50 3.79 0.96 -0.91
C ALA A 50 3.99 -0.38 -0.19
N LEU A 51 3.41 -1.47 -0.72
CA LEU A 51 3.61 -2.82 -0.21
C LEU A 51 5.05 -3.31 -0.41
N ASN A 52 5.67 -2.97 -1.53
CA ASN A 52 7.07 -3.30 -1.83
C ASN A 52 8.04 -2.58 -0.88
N TYR A 53 7.82 -1.29 -0.59
CA TYR A 53 8.63 -0.56 0.40
C TYR A 53 8.61 -1.23 1.77
N ARG A 54 7.46 -1.77 2.18
CA ARG A 54 7.39 -2.49 3.46
C ARG A 54 8.11 -3.83 3.42
N ARG A 55 8.06 -4.56 2.30
CA ARG A 55 8.84 -5.80 2.12
C ARG A 55 10.33 -5.51 2.27
N ALA A 56 10.84 -4.47 1.62
CA ALA A 56 12.24 -4.06 1.78
C ALA A 56 12.58 -3.76 3.25
N ALA A 57 11.73 -2.97 3.94
CA ALA A 57 11.92 -2.63 5.36
C ALA A 57 11.71 -3.80 6.36
N ALA A 58 11.26 -4.97 5.89
CA ALA A 58 11.04 -6.18 6.71
C ALA A 58 12.06 -7.28 6.42
N VAL A 59 12.70 -7.28 5.25
CA VAL A 59 13.75 -8.24 4.86
C VAL A 59 15.12 -7.88 5.47
N ASP A 60 15.33 -6.62 5.86
CA ASP A 60 16.54 -6.16 6.57
C ASP A 60 16.48 -6.37 8.11
N ARG A 61 15.74 -7.36 8.61
CA ARG A 61 15.75 -7.74 10.04
C ARG A 61 15.96 -9.23 10.23
#